data_AF-A0A0D0BSP5-F1
#
_entry.id   AF-A0A0D0BSP5-F1
#
_cell.length_a   1.000
_cell.length_b   1.000
_cell.length_c   1.000
_cell.angle_alpha   90.00
_cell.angle_beta   90.00
_cell.angle_gamma   90.00
#
_symmetry.space_group_name_H-M   'P 1'
#
loop_
_entity.id
_entity.type
_entity.pdbx_description
1 polymer ?
#
loop_
_entity_poly.entity_id
_entity_poly.type
_entity_poly.pdbx_seq_one_letter_code
_entity_poly.pdbx_strand_id
1 'polypeptide(L)'
;MTGRAKKDHRNHGTRLVDQQRNFSWSKDPAKNNDQHAVDMYTIQTGSAEDVSFLINHLPSFLYPSGERTIVEWGMGGVSLGGHSTWIALSREPRLTLGIPIIGCPNYTKLISQRAASSDIPFSPPYFPVSFQTYVGTHDPATLAYRAKDASNPFFGKKVLVLSGKEDKLVPWVASAEFVKGLEVGEGGVKRVVVVEGAGHECTRVMQKEAGVFRNV
;
A
#
# COMPACT_ATOMS: atom_id res chain seq x y z
N MET A 1 -20.88 2.20 15.83
CA MET A 1 -19.70 1.70 16.57
C MET A 1 -18.62 1.38 15.55
N THR A 2 -17.39 1.86 15.74
CA THR A 2 -16.28 1.61 14.81
C THR A 2 -15.45 0.42 15.29
N GLY A 3 -15.34 -0.63 14.48
CA GLY A 3 -14.48 -1.78 14.74
C GLY A 3 -13.06 -1.58 14.20
N ARG A 4 -12.07 -2.31 14.75
CA ARG A 4 -10.71 -2.40 14.18
C ARG A 4 -10.28 -3.87 14.17
N ALA A 5 -9.82 -4.34 13.01
CA ALA A 5 -9.13 -5.61 12.87
C ALA A 5 -7.67 -5.35 12.49
N LYS A 6 -6.76 -6.20 12.96
CA LYS A 6 -5.35 -6.22 12.56
C LYS A 6 -5.01 -7.62 12.06
N LYS A 7 -4.09 -7.70 11.10
CA LYS A 7 -3.57 -8.96 10.58
C LYS A 7 -2.07 -8.85 10.33
N ASP A 8 -1.39 -9.97 10.43
CA ASP A 8 -0.02 -10.08 9.95
C ASP A 8 -0.02 -10.19 8.42
N HIS A 9 0.89 -9.46 7.76
CA HIS A 9 1.16 -9.68 6.35
C HIS A 9 1.62 -11.11 6.09
N ARG A 10 1.51 -11.54 4.83
CA ARG A 10 2.18 -12.77 4.39
C ARG A 10 3.67 -12.68 4.72
N ASN A 11 4.26 -13.79 5.16
CA ASN A 11 5.65 -13.90 5.57
C ASN A 11 6.09 -12.95 6.71
N HIS A 12 5.16 -12.52 7.59
CA HIS A 12 5.47 -11.64 8.74
C HIS A 12 4.78 -12.14 10.01
N GLY A 13 5.28 -11.71 11.18
CA GLY A 13 4.66 -11.99 12.47
C GLY A 13 4.46 -13.49 12.68
N THR A 14 3.24 -13.87 13.04
CA THR A 14 2.85 -15.27 13.22
C THR A 14 2.77 -16.08 11.92
N ARG A 15 2.86 -15.42 10.76
CA ARG A 15 2.86 -16.00 9.42
C ARG A 15 4.25 -16.00 8.76
N LEU A 16 5.32 -15.75 9.53
CA LEU A 16 6.69 -15.79 9.02
C LEU A 16 7.03 -17.21 8.53
N VAL A 17 7.43 -17.33 7.27
CA VAL A 17 7.85 -18.60 6.66
C VAL A 17 9.36 -18.58 6.39
N ASP A 18 9.85 -17.48 5.83
CA ASP A 18 11.25 -17.30 5.45
C ASP A 18 11.67 -15.85 5.68
N GLN A 19 12.53 -15.63 6.68
CA GLN A 19 13.01 -14.29 7.02
C GLN A 19 13.87 -13.68 5.92
N GLN A 20 14.61 -14.49 5.16
CA GLN A 20 15.50 -13.99 4.11
C GLN A 20 14.71 -13.28 3.02
N ARG A 21 13.52 -13.78 2.68
CA ARG A 21 12.60 -13.16 1.71
C ARG A 21 12.05 -11.79 2.14
N ASN A 22 12.22 -11.40 3.40
CA ASN A 22 11.88 -10.06 3.87
C ASN A 22 13.05 -9.07 3.79
N PHE A 23 14.25 -9.52 3.47
CA PHE A 23 15.39 -8.64 3.30
C PHE A 23 15.37 -7.89 1.97
N SER A 24 16.24 -6.88 1.88
CA SER A 24 16.53 -6.14 0.66
C SER A 24 17.72 -6.77 -0.08
N TRP A 25 18.03 -6.25 -1.27
CA TRP A 25 19.33 -6.52 -1.88
C TRP A 25 20.45 -6.03 -0.96
N SER A 26 21.48 -6.85 -0.80
CA SER A 26 22.61 -6.57 0.09
C SER A 26 23.89 -7.21 -0.45
N LYS A 27 25.02 -6.55 -0.21
CA LYS A 27 26.35 -7.14 -0.47
C LYS A 27 26.73 -8.19 0.57
N ASP A 28 26.07 -8.19 1.74
CA ASP A 28 26.19 -9.23 2.77
C ASP A 28 25.29 -10.42 2.41
N PRO A 29 25.85 -11.60 2.06
CA PRO A 29 25.07 -12.76 1.65
C PRO A 29 24.06 -13.24 2.71
N ALA A 30 24.36 -13.05 4.00
CA ALA A 30 23.48 -13.46 5.10
C ALA A 30 22.22 -12.58 5.21
N LYS A 31 22.24 -11.41 4.57
CA LYS A 31 21.13 -10.43 4.56
C LYS A 31 20.65 -10.12 3.14
N ASN A 32 21.12 -10.87 2.15
CA ASN A 32 20.76 -10.62 0.77
C ASN A 32 19.49 -11.38 0.39
N ASN A 33 18.62 -10.69 -0.36
CA ASN A 33 17.52 -11.28 -1.08
C ASN A 33 17.61 -10.91 -2.56
N ASP A 34 18.12 -11.81 -3.41
CA ASP A 34 18.17 -11.58 -4.86
C ASP A 34 16.77 -11.42 -5.47
N GLN A 35 15.74 -12.00 -4.86
CA GLN A 35 14.34 -11.91 -5.27
C GLN A 35 13.60 -10.72 -4.62
N HIS A 36 14.30 -9.76 -3.98
CA HIS A 36 13.69 -8.66 -3.22
C HIS A 36 12.52 -7.99 -3.95
N ALA A 37 12.68 -7.68 -5.23
CA ALA A 37 11.62 -7.04 -6.01
C ALA A 37 10.36 -7.90 -6.14
N VAL A 38 10.50 -9.22 -6.32
CA VAL A 38 9.35 -10.12 -6.48
C VAL A 38 8.73 -10.42 -5.11
N ASP A 39 9.56 -10.74 -4.11
CA ASP A 39 9.09 -11.07 -2.76
C ASP A 39 8.34 -9.90 -2.12
N MET A 40 8.89 -8.68 -2.20
CA MET A 40 8.25 -7.50 -1.63
C MET A 40 6.87 -7.25 -2.25
N TYR A 41 6.76 -7.31 -3.58
CA TYR A 41 5.48 -7.03 -4.25
C TYR A 41 4.45 -8.14 -4.02
N THR A 42 4.87 -9.42 -4.02
CA THR A 42 3.96 -10.54 -3.75
C THR A 42 3.43 -10.54 -2.32
N ILE A 43 4.24 -10.12 -1.34
CA ILE A 43 3.77 -9.89 0.03
C ILE A 43 2.71 -8.77 0.03
N GLN A 44 2.94 -7.69 -0.70
CA GLN A 44 2.02 -6.55 -0.73
C GLN A 44 0.69 -6.89 -1.39
N THR A 45 0.72 -7.50 -2.58
CA THR A 45 -0.47 -7.87 -3.35
C THR A 45 -1.26 -8.97 -2.66
N GLY A 46 -0.57 -10.00 -2.15
CA GLY A 46 -1.23 -11.07 -1.38
C GLY A 46 -1.85 -10.54 -0.09
N SER A 47 -1.21 -9.57 0.57
CA SER A 47 -1.81 -8.90 1.73
C SER A 47 -3.02 -8.04 1.36
N ALA A 48 -3.06 -7.45 0.17
CA ALA A 48 -4.24 -6.76 -0.33
C ALA A 48 -5.40 -7.74 -0.64
N GLU A 49 -5.12 -8.88 -1.27
CA GLU A 49 -6.11 -9.95 -1.51
C GLU A 49 -6.74 -10.47 -0.21
N ASP A 50 -5.91 -10.67 0.82
CA ASP A 50 -6.37 -11.08 2.15
C ASP A 50 -7.38 -10.07 2.74
N VAL A 51 -7.43 -8.80 2.28
CA VAL A 51 -8.44 -7.82 2.73
C VAL A 51 -9.80 -8.15 2.14
N SER A 52 -9.89 -8.43 0.84
CA SER A 52 -11.14 -8.86 0.19
C SER A 52 -11.70 -10.13 0.83
N PHE A 53 -10.82 -11.08 1.17
CA PHE A 53 -11.21 -12.27 1.92
C PHE A 53 -11.83 -11.92 3.28
N LEU A 54 -11.18 -11.04 4.06
CA LEU A 54 -11.73 -10.60 5.34
C LEU A 54 -13.07 -9.88 5.19
N ILE A 55 -13.23 -9.00 4.18
CA ILE A 55 -14.50 -8.31 3.93
C ILE A 55 -15.62 -9.32 3.65
N ASN A 56 -15.34 -10.41 2.93
CA ASN A 56 -16.33 -11.45 2.63
C ASN A 56 -16.79 -12.22 3.88
N HIS A 57 -15.88 -12.51 4.81
CA HIS A 57 -16.15 -13.49 5.86
C HIS A 57 -16.32 -12.88 7.26
N LEU A 58 -15.68 -11.75 7.54
CA LEU A 58 -15.72 -11.13 8.86
C LEU A 58 -17.14 -10.78 9.34
N PRO A 59 -18.10 -10.33 8.49
CA PRO A 59 -19.48 -10.13 8.93
C PRO A 59 -20.11 -11.38 9.55
N SER A 60 -19.87 -12.57 9.01
CA SER A 60 -20.43 -13.83 9.52
C SER A 60 -19.89 -14.21 10.90
N PHE A 61 -18.65 -13.83 11.21
CA PHE A 61 -18.06 -14.05 12.53
C PHE A 61 -18.52 -13.01 13.55
N LEU A 62 -18.69 -11.76 13.12
CA LEU A 62 -19.05 -10.66 14.00
C LEU A 62 -20.55 -10.61 14.30
N TYR A 63 -21.37 -10.91 13.30
CA TYR A 63 -22.83 -10.78 13.34
C TYR A 63 -23.50 -12.04 12.77
N PRO A 64 -23.32 -13.21 13.43
CA PRO A 64 -23.78 -14.50 12.90
C PRO A 64 -25.31 -14.59 12.79
N SER A 65 -26.06 -13.74 13.49
CA SER A 65 -27.52 -13.66 13.40
C SER A 65 -27.99 -12.48 12.52
N GLY A 66 -27.08 -11.78 11.85
CA GLY A 66 -27.40 -10.61 11.05
C GLY A 66 -27.82 -9.39 11.87
N GLU A 67 -27.47 -9.34 13.16
CA GLU A 67 -27.88 -8.30 14.08
C GLU A 67 -27.29 -6.91 13.75
N ARG A 68 -26.25 -6.86 12.91
CA ARG A 68 -25.66 -5.62 12.38
C ARG A 68 -25.12 -5.82 10.97
N THR A 69 -25.05 -4.73 10.21
CA THR A 69 -24.41 -4.67 8.89
C THR A 69 -23.22 -3.73 8.93
N ILE A 70 -22.13 -4.11 8.26
CA ILE A 70 -20.98 -3.24 8.05
C ILE A 70 -21.28 -2.33 6.87
N VAL A 71 -21.41 -1.04 7.13
CA VAL A 71 -21.80 -0.03 6.12
C VAL A 71 -20.62 0.63 5.43
N GLU A 72 -19.42 0.52 6.00
CA GLU A 72 -18.20 1.12 5.46
C GLU A 72 -16.98 0.27 5.78
N TRP A 73 -16.06 0.16 4.82
CA TRP A 73 -14.77 -0.47 5.00
C TRP A 73 -13.64 0.52 4.72
N GLY A 74 -12.69 0.56 5.66
CA GLY A 74 -11.49 1.37 5.52
C GLY A 74 -10.23 0.54 5.79
N MET A 75 -9.14 0.92 5.14
CA MET A 75 -7.81 0.34 5.36
C MET A 75 -6.79 1.45 5.63
N GLY A 76 -5.93 1.21 6.61
CA GLY A 76 -4.75 2.04 6.83
C GLY A 76 -3.56 1.16 7.16
N GLY A 77 -2.38 1.55 6.70
CA GLY A 77 -1.18 0.76 6.87
C GLY A 77 0.08 1.61 6.81
N VAL A 78 1.10 1.17 7.53
CA VAL A 78 2.40 1.85 7.64
C VAL A 78 3.44 1.08 6.83
N SER A 79 4.27 1.80 6.07
CA SER A 79 5.38 1.25 5.30
C SER A 79 4.89 0.16 4.34
N LEU A 80 5.29 -1.10 4.54
CA LEU A 80 4.78 -2.27 3.81
C LEU A 80 3.24 -2.27 3.75
N GLY A 81 2.57 -1.88 4.84
CA GLY A 81 1.11 -1.81 4.89
C GLY A 81 0.54 -0.63 4.12
N GLY A 82 1.31 0.45 3.99
CA GLY A 82 0.95 1.60 3.16
C GLY A 82 0.94 1.24 1.67
N HIS A 83 1.91 0.45 1.21
CA HIS A 83 1.91 -0.11 -0.15
C HIS A 83 0.69 -1.02 -0.38
N SER A 84 0.44 -1.96 0.53
CA SER A 84 -0.74 -2.82 0.46
C SER A 84 -2.05 -2.05 0.51
N THR A 85 -2.10 -0.91 1.22
CA THR A 85 -3.28 -0.04 1.25
C THR A 85 -3.56 0.56 -0.13
N TRP A 86 -2.53 1.04 -0.85
CA TRP A 86 -2.69 1.53 -2.22
C TRP A 86 -3.21 0.45 -3.17
N ILE A 87 -2.64 -0.76 -3.10
CA ILE A 87 -3.06 -1.90 -3.92
C ILE A 87 -4.48 -2.35 -3.58
N ALA A 88 -4.83 -2.40 -2.30
CA ALA A 88 -6.17 -2.80 -1.87
C ALA A 88 -7.22 -1.78 -2.34
N LEU A 89 -6.94 -0.47 -2.22
CA LEU A 89 -7.84 0.57 -2.71
C LEU A 89 -8.11 0.44 -4.21
N SER A 90 -7.12 0.04 -5.01
CA SER A 90 -7.29 -0.08 -6.46
C SER A 90 -8.02 -1.35 -6.91
N ARG A 91 -8.10 -2.37 -6.05
CA ARG A 91 -8.65 -3.69 -6.40
C ARG A 91 -9.94 -4.06 -5.68
N GLU A 92 -10.19 -3.49 -4.51
CA GLU A 92 -11.36 -3.77 -3.68
C GLU A 92 -12.34 -2.59 -3.73
N PRO A 93 -13.40 -2.66 -4.54
CA PRO A 93 -14.36 -1.56 -4.67
C PRO A 93 -15.10 -1.26 -3.36
N ARG A 94 -15.25 -2.23 -2.44
CA ARG A 94 -15.92 -2.03 -1.14
C ARG A 94 -15.08 -1.23 -0.14
N LEU A 95 -13.76 -1.10 -0.36
CA LEU A 95 -12.92 -0.20 0.44
C LEU A 95 -13.13 1.24 -0.01
N THR A 96 -13.82 2.03 0.80
CA THR A 96 -14.11 3.45 0.49
C THR A 96 -13.14 4.41 1.17
N LEU A 97 -12.45 3.97 2.22
CA LEU A 97 -11.49 4.78 2.97
C LEU A 97 -10.08 4.16 2.98
N GLY A 98 -9.07 4.99 2.74
CA GLY A 98 -7.67 4.59 2.62
C GLY A 98 -6.72 5.53 3.34
N ILE A 99 -5.83 4.99 4.19
CA ILE A 99 -4.79 5.77 4.88
C ILE A 99 -3.41 5.10 4.67
N PRO A 100 -2.80 5.24 3.48
CA PRO A 100 -1.42 4.83 3.26
C PRO A 100 -0.46 5.78 4.00
N ILE A 101 0.32 5.21 4.92
CA ILE A 101 1.34 5.93 5.71
C ILE A 101 2.72 5.45 5.27
N ILE A 102 3.57 6.37 4.83
CA ILE A 102 4.94 6.12 4.33
C ILE A 102 5.02 4.92 3.36
N GLY A 103 3.99 4.79 2.50
CA GLY A 103 3.89 3.80 1.43
C GLY A 103 3.85 4.47 0.06
N CYS A 104 4.16 3.71 -0.99
CA CYS A 104 4.25 4.19 -2.36
C CYS A 104 3.22 3.50 -3.27
N PRO A 105 2.47 4.25 -4.09
CA PRO A 105 1.54 3.72 -5.09
C PRO A 105 2.22 3.36 -6.43
N ASN A 106 3.50 3.71 -6.61
CA ASN A 106 4.26 3.42 -7.83
C ASN A 106 5.41 2.47 -7.49
N TYR A 107 5.17 1.18 -7.67
CA TYR A 107 6.14 0.15 -7.30
C TYR A 107 7.40 0.24 -8.17
N THR A 108 7.23 0.34 -9.49
CA THR A 108 8.34 0.40 -10.45
C THR A 108 9.30 1.54 -10.14
N LYS A 109 8.78 2.75 -9.85
CA LYS A 109 9.61 3.91 -9.49
C LYS A 109 10.36 3.71 -8.17
N LEU A 110 9.73 3.12 -7.16
CA LEU A 110 10.38 2.82 -5.89
C LEU A 110 11.49 1.77 -6.05
N ILE A 111 11.17 0.64 -6.68
CA ILE A 111 12.07 -0.51 -6.70
C ILE A 111 13.27 -0.28 -7.63
N SER A 112 13.10 0.48 -8.72
CA SER A 112 14.20 0.89 -9.60
C SER A 112 15.20 1.81 -8.91
N GLN A 113 14.74 2.74 -8.07
CA GLN A 113 15.62 3.57 -7.24
C GLN A 113 16.42 2.72 -6.25
N ARG A 114 15.78 1.71 -5.64
CA ARG A 114 16.46 0.76 -4.75
C ARG A 114 17.50 -0.06 -5.49
N ALA A 115 17.16 -0.58 -6.67
CA ALA A 115 18.09 -1.35 -7.51
C ALA A 115 19.34 -0.52 -7.82
N ALA A 116 19.16 0.74 -8.24
CA ALA A 116 20.27 1.67 -8.45
C ALA A 116 21.11 1.90 -7.18
N SER A 117 20.48 2.09 -6.02
CA SER A 117 21.21 2.29 -4.75
C SER A 117 21.94 1.05 -4.24
N SER A 118 21.54 -0.14 -4.70
CA SER A 118 22.13 -1.43 -4.35
C SER A 118 23.14 -1.92 -5.40
N ASP A 119 23.44 -1.13 -6.43
CA ASP A 119 24.27 -1.52 -7.58
C ASP A 119 23.75 -2.78 -8.31
N ILE A 120 22.42 -2.97 -8.36
CA ILE A 120 21.76 -4.12 -9.00
C ILE A 120 21.13 -3.69 -10.33
N PRO A 121 21.29 -4.44 -11.43
CA PRO A 121 20.65 -4.12 -12.69
C PRO A 121 19.13 -4.28 -12.59
N PHE A 122 18.39 -3.29 -13.10
CA PHE A 122 16.93 -3.32 -13.12
C PHE A 122 16.40 -4.14 -14.32
N SER A 123 16.79 -5.41 -14.35
CA SER A 123 16.53 -6.37 -15.44
C SER A 123 16.54 -7.81 -14.88
N PRO A 124 16.26 -8.84 -15.68
CA PRO A 124 16.45 -10.22 -15.25
C PRO A 124 17.89 -10.48 -14.75
N PRO A 125 18.09 -11.33 -13.72
CA PRO A 125 17.06 -12.09 -12.99
C PRO A 125 16.35 -11.30 -11.86
N TYR A 126 16.84 -10.11 -11.48
CA TYR A 126 16.35 -9.34 -10.33
C TYR A 126 14.98 -8.68 -10.56
N PHE A 127 14.65 -8.37 -11.82
CA PHE A 127 13.35 -7.87 -12.25
C PHE A 127 12.89 -8.62 -13.52
N PRO A 128 12.39 -9.88 -13.39
CA PRO A 128 12.06 -10.74 -14.52
C PRO A 128 10.97 -10.17 -15.43
N VAL A 129 11.03 -10.45 -16.74
CA VAL A 129 10.07 -9.92 -17.74
C VAL A 129 8.61 -10.17 -17.37
N SER A 130 8.27 -11.39 -16.93
CA SER A 130 6.91 -11.75 -16.49
C SER A 130 6.43 -10.87 -15.32
N PHE A 131 7.33 -10.56 -14.40
CA PHE A 131 7.05 -9.69 -13.27
C PHE A 131 6.89 -8.23 -13.70
N GLN A 132 7.70 -7.73 -14.63
CA GLN A 132 7.54 -6.37 -15.18
C GLN A 132 6.17 -6.20 -15.82
N THR A 133 5.74 -7.16 -16.64
CA THR A 133 4.41 -7.14 -17.28
C THR A 133 3.30 -7.15 -16.25
N TYR A 134 3.41 -7.97 -15.20
CA TYR A 134 2.40 -8.04 -14.15
C TYR A 134 2.30 -6.71 -13.38
N VAL A 135 3.43 -6.14 -12.94
CA VAL A 135 3.45 -4.82 -12.27
C VAL A 135 2.90 -3.74 -13.20
N GLY A 136 3.32 -3.73 -14.47
CA GLY A 136 2.90 -2.75 -15.47
C GLY A 136 1.40 -2.74 -15.77
N THR A 137 0.67 -3.80 -15.40
CA THR A 137 -0.77 -3.94 -15.63
C THR A 137 -1.61 -3.88 -14.35
N HIS A 138 -1.00 -4.06 -13.17
CA HIS A 138 -1.74 -4.22 -11.92
C HIS A 138 -1.33 -3.27 -10.78
N ASP A 139 -0.24 -2.52 -10.93
CA ASP A 139 0.22 -1.56 -9.91
C ASP A 139 -0.69 -0.31 -9.92
N PRO A 140 -1.01 0.30 -8.76
CA PRO A 140 -1.88 1.48 -8.71
C PRO A 140 -1.51 2.58 -9.70
N ALA A 141 -0.22 2.84 -9.88
CA ALA A 141 0.28 3.89 -10.77
C ALA A 141 0.10 3.60 -12.27
N THR A 142 -0.25 2.39 -12.68
CA THR A 142 -0.53 2.07 -14.09
C THR A 142 -2.02 2.08 -14.45
N LEU A 143 -2.89 2.20 -13.45
CA LEU A 143 -4.34 2.21 -13.65
C LEU A 143 -4.83 3.62 -14.03
N ALA A 144 -6.12 3.73 -14.39
CA ALA A 144 -6.74 4.99 -14.80
C ALA A 144 -7.01 5.97 -13.63
N TYR A 145 -6.05 6.17 -12.73
CA TYR A 145 -6.18 6.99 -11.51
C TYR A 145 -6.43 8.49 -11.75
N ARG A 146 -6.31 8.92 -13.01
CA ARG A 146 -6.60 10.30 -13.48
C ARG A 146 -7.95 10.42 -14.17
N ALA A 147 -8.60 9.30 -14.50
CA ALA A 147 -9.88 9.33 -15.19
C ALA A 147 -10.97 9.86 -14.25
N LYS A 148 -11.99 10.49 -14.85
CA LYS A 148 -13.12 11.10 -14.11
C LYS A 148 -14.42 10.32 -14.30
N ASP A 149 -14.27 9.03 -14.61
CA ASP A 149 -15.36 8.11 -14.90
C ASP A 149 -15.13 6.79 -14.15
N ALA A 150 -16.04 5.83 -14.38
CA ALA A 150 -16.04 4.53 -13.71
C ALA A 150 -14.80 3.66 -13.98
N SER A 151 -13.94 4.00 -14.95
CA SER A 151 -12.67 3.29 -15.16
C SER A 151 -11.63 3.60 -14.08
N ASN A 152 -11.78 4.72 -13.36
CA ASN A 152 -10.88 5.07 -12.27
C ASN A 152 -11.22 4.27 -11.00
N PRO A 153 -10.34 3.38 -10.54
CA PRO A 153 -10.63 2.55 -9.38
C PRO A 153 -10.66 3.34 -8.08
N PHE A 154 -10.19 4.60 -8.05
CA PHE A 154 -10.18 5.47 -6.87
C PHE A 154 -11.34 6.46 -6.81
N PHE A 155 -12.19 6.50 -7.83
CA PHE A 155 -13.31 7.42 -7.88
C PHE A 155 -14.28 7.16 -6.73
N GLY A 156 -14.73 8.22 -6.05
CA GLY A 156 -15.55 8.19 -4.85
C GLY A 156 -14.83 7.83 -3.55
N LYS A 157 -13.52 7.50 -3.58
CA LYS A 157 -12.79 7.07 -2.37
C LYS A 157 -12.26 8.25 -1.54
N LYS A 158 -12.16 8.03 -0.24
CA LYS A 158 -11.54 8.93 0.74
C LYS A 158 -10.12 8.47 1.03
N VAL A 159 -9.11 9.23 0.62
CA VAL A 159 -7.70 8.88 0.73
C VAL A 159 -6.94 9.95 1.51
N LEU A 160 -6.33 9.54 2.62
CA LEU A 160 -5.36 10.34 3.38
C LEU A 160 -3.95 9.79 3.14
N VAL A 161 -3.15 10.54 2.39
CA VAL A 161 -1.75 10.20 2.15
C VAL A 161 -0.88 10.84 3.22
N LEU A 162 -0.13 10.03 3.95
CA LEU A 162 0.80 10.47 4.99
C LEU A 162 2.23 10.06 4.60
N SER A 163 3.17 11.00 4.56
CA SER A 163 4.57 10.71 4.19
C SER A 163 5.57 11.59 4.95
N GLY A 164 6.78 11.09 5.15
CA GLY A 164 7.90 11.88 5.68
C GLY A 164 8.67 12.54 4.55
N LYS A 165 9.03 13.81 4.68
CA LYS A 165 9.77 14.51 3.62
C LYS A 165 11.21 14.02 3.47
N GLU A 166 11.82 13.58 4.56
CA GLU A 166 13.19 13.09 4.62
C GLU A 166 13.28 11.57 4.55
N ASP A 167 12.17 10.89 4.25
CA ASP A 167 12.13 9.44 4.10
C ASP A 167 13.03 9.01 2.93
N LYS A 168 14.13 8.31 3.25
CA LYS A 168 15.06 7.75 2.26
C LYS A 168 14.70 6.33 1.84
N LEU A 169 13.84 5.63 2.59
CA LEU A 169 13.45 4.25 2.32
C LEU A 169 12.24 4.17 1.38
N VAL A 170 11.29 5.08 1.54
CA VAL A 170 10.14 5.29 0.65
C VAL A 170 10.06 6.78 0.31
N PRO A 171 10.93 7.27 -0.60
CA PRO A 171 11.02 8.69 -0.90
C PRO A 171 9.72 9.27 -1.44
N TRP A 172 9.30 10.44 -0.92
CA TRP A 172 8.07 11.13 -1.38
C TRP A 172 8.04 11.34 -2.90
N VAL A 173 9.19 11.58 -3.53
CA VAL A 173 9.32 11.75 -4.99
C VAL A 173 8.82 10.54 -5.78
N ALA A 174 8.85 9.33 -5.20
CA ALA A 174 8.30 8.13 -5.82
C ALA A 174 6.76 8.16 -5.91
N SER A 175 6.10 8.89 -4.99
CA SER A 175 4.63 9.01 -4.90
C SER A 175 4.08 10.32 -5.48
N ALA A 176 4.88 11.39 -5.48
CA ALA A 176 4.41 12.76 -5.68
C ALA A 176 3.57 12.96 -6.97
N GLU A 177 4.03 12.41 -8.10
CA GLU A 177 3.34 12.54 -9.38
C GLU A 177 1.98 11.85 -9.39
N PHE A 178 1.93 10.61 -8.89
CA PHE A 178 0.70 9.84 -8.75
C PHE A 178 -0.28 10.58 -7.85
N VAL A 179 0.15 10.98 -6.66
CA VAL A 179 -0.73 11.62 -5.66
C VAL A 179 -1.23 12.99 -6.15
N LYS A 180 -0.38 13.76 -6.86
CA LYS A 180 -0.81 15.00 -7.50
C LYS A 180 -1.91 14.73 -8.53
N GLY A 181 -1.74 13.70 -9.36
CA GLY A 181 -2.66 13.31 -10.42
C GLY A 181 -3.90 12.54 -9.98
N LEU A 182 -3.93 12.00 -8.76
CA LEU A 182 -5.01 11.17 -8.26
C LEU A 182 -6.33 11.93 -8.25
N GLU A 183 -7.27 11.47 -9.07
CA GLU A 183 -8.64 11.94 -9.08
C GLU A 183 -9.50 11.01 -8.23
N VAL A 184 -10.30 11.59 -7.34
CA VAL A 184 -11.23 10.87 -6.47
C VAL A 184 -12.69 11.23 -6.73
N GLY A 185 -12.96 12.12 -7.69
CA GLY A 185 -14.33 12.44 -8.11
C GLY A 185 -15.19 13.17 -7.09
N GLU A 186 -16.47 13.29 -7.41
CA GLU A 186 -17.49 13.86 -6.51
C GLU A 186 -17.75 12.91 -5.34
N GLY A 187 -17.83 13.45 -4.12
CA GLY A 187 -17.96 12.67 -2.88
C GLY A 187 -16.68 11.98 -2.40
N GLY A 188 -15.65 11.88 -3.25
CA GLY A 188 -14.31 11.47 -2.86
C GLY A 188 -13.56 12.57 -2.10
N VAL A 189 -12.57 12.17 -1.31
CA VAL A 189 -11.73 13.11 -0.54
C VAL A 189 -10.28 12.73 -0.70
N LYS A 190 -9.44 13.67 -1.14
CA LYS A 190 -7.98 13.49 -1.16
C LYS A 190 -7.33 14.49 -0.21
N ARG A 191 -6.67 13.99 0.84
CA ARG A 191 -5.83 14.79 1.73
C ARG A 191 -4.41 14.28 1.70
N VAL A 192 -3.44 15.18 1.68
CA VAL A 192 -2.01 14.84 1.63
C VAL A 192 -1.30 15.60 2.73
N VAL A 193 -0.53 14.89 3.55
CA VAL A 193 0.33 15.46 4.58
C VAL A 193 1.72 14.90 4.42
N VAL A 194 2.65 15.76 4.04
CA VAL A 194 4.09 15.46 3.98
C VAL A 194 4.75 16.19 5.15
N VAL A 195 5.27 15.43 6.11
CA VAL A 195 5.80 15.99 7.36
C VAL A 195 7.27 16.38 7.17
N GLU A 196 7.58 17.67 7.32
CA GLU A 196 8.96 18.19 7.35
C GLU A 196 9.75 17.57 8.51
N GLY A 197 11.04 17.28 8.30
CA GLY A 197 11.91 16.67 9.31
C GLY A 197 11.63 15.19 9.62
N ALA A 198 10.58 14.59 9.05
CA ALA A 198 10.25 13.19 9.28
C ALA A 198 10.90 12.29 8.23
N GLY A 199 11.58 11.24 8.70
CA GLY A 199 12.13 10.16 7.88
C GLY A 199 11.12 9.04 7.63
N HIS A 200 11.62 7.79 7.63
CA HIS A 200 10.79 6.59 7.51
C HIS A 200 10.16 6.18 8.84
N GLU A 201 9.19 6.96 9.31
CA GLU A 201 8.53 6.74 10.59
C GLU A 201 7.07 7.19 10.60
N CYS A 202 6.26 6.62 11.50
CA CYS A 202 4.88 7.04 11.73
C CYS A 202 4.82 8.05 12.88
N THR A 203 4.97 9.33 12.54
CA THR A 203 5.04 10.41 13.53
C THR A 203 3.73 10.62 14.29
N ARG A 204 3.77 11.33 15.43
CA ARG A 204 2.56 11.73 16.17
C ARG A 204 1.61 12.59 15.32
N VAL A 205 2.15 13.42 14.43
CA VAL A 205 1.36 14.22 13.48
C VAL A 205 0.57 13.30 12.55
N MET A 206 1.23 12.31 11.95
CA MET A 206 0.58 11.31 11.10
C MET A 206 -0.52 10.54 11.85
N GLN A 207 -0.25 10.11 13.09
CA GLN A 207 -1.24 9.41 13.91
C GLN A 207 -2.46 10.27 14.23
N LYS A 208 -2.25 11.57 14.52
CA LYS A 208 -3.34 12.52 14.76
C LYS A 208 -4.20 12.72 13.51
N GLU A 209 -3.58 12.97 12.36
CA GLU A 209 -4.29 13.11 11.08
C GLU A 209 -5.09 11.85 10.73
N ALA A 210 -4.50 10.66 10.91
CA ALA A 210 -5.17 9.39 10.70
C ALA A 210 -6.32 9.13 11.69
N GLY A 211 -6.28 9.74 12.87
CA GLY A 211 -7.37 9.70 13.85
C GLY A 211 -8.55 10.58 13.43
N VAL A 212 -8.26 11.81 12.99
CA VAL A 212 -9.27 12.80 12.58
C VAL A 212 -9.95 12.40 11.27
N PHE A 213 -9.19 11.88 10.30
CA PHE A 213 -9.70 11.58 8.96
C PHE A 213 -10.73 10.45 8.90
N ARG A 214 -10.80 9.60 9.93
CA ARG A 214 -11.79 8.52 10.02
C ARG A 214 -13.25 9.00 10.11
N ASN A 215 -13.45 10.29 10.38
CA ASN A 215 -14.77 10.90 10.52
C ASN A 215 -15.14 11.77 9.30
N VAL A 216 -14.33 11.73 8.24
CA VAL A 216 -14.55 12.44 6.99
C VAL A 216 -15.34 11.56 6.04
#